data_AF-J7QZR6-F1
#
_entry.id   AF-J7QZR6-F1
#
_cell.length_a   1.000
_cell.length_b   1.000
_cell.length_c   1.000
_cell.angle_alpha   90.00
_cell.angle_beta   90.00
_cell.angle_gamma   90.00
#
_symmetry.space_group_name_H-M   'P 1'
#
loop_
_entity.id
_entity.type
_entity.pdbx_description
1 polymer ?
#
loop_
_entity_poly.entity_id
_entity_poly.type
_entity_poly.pdbx_seq_one_letter_code
_entity_poly.pdbx_strand_id
1 'polypeptide(L)'
;IAYALPIFFRVTLARKHFVPGPFNLGRYGVLVGWVAVLWVVTITVLFSLPVTYPVTKDTLNYTPVAVGGLFILVLTSWVVSARHWFKGPVTNLSG
;
A
#
# COMPACT_ATOMS: atom_id res chain seq x y z
N ILE A 1 -4.95 -2.61 -3.21
CA ILE A 1 -4.21 -1.93 -2.11
C ILE A 1 -2.82 -2.53 -1.90
N ALA A 2 -2.67 -3.85 -1.70
CA ALA A 2 -1.37 -4.50 -1.43
C ALA A 2 -0.26 -4.18 -2.46
N TYR A 3 -0.60 -4.05 -3.75
CA TYR A 3 0.36 -3.69 -4.81
C TYR A 3 0.71 -2.20 -4.86
N ALA A 4 -0.14 -1.32 -4.32
CA ALA A 4 0.15 0.12 -4.32
C ALA A 4 1.26 0.47 -3.33
N LEU A 5 1.37 -0.28 -2.24
CA LEU A 5 2.38 -0.09 -1.20
C LEU A 5 3.83 -0.24 -1.73
N PRO A 6 4.21 -1.34 -2.43
CA PRO A 6 5.54 -1.46 -3.02
C PRO A 6 5.78 -0.46 -4.15
N ILE A 7 4.75 -0.07 -4.91
CA ILE A 7 4.87 0.99 -5.94
C ILE A 7 5.18 2.34 -5.26
N PHE A 8 4.45 2.67 -4.19
CA PHE A 8 4.67 3.88 -3.41
C PHE A 8 6.07 3.90 -2.79
N PHE A 9 6.50 2.81 -2.16
CA PHE A 9 7.85 2.70 -1.60
C PHE A 9 8.94 2.77 -2.67
N ARG A 10 8.70 2.20 -3.86
CA ARG A 10 9.61 2.31 -5.01
C ARG A 10 9.79 3.75 -5.48
N VAL A 11 8.70 4.52 -5.51
CA VAL A 11 8.67 5.91 -5.96
C VAL A 11 9.25 6.88 -4.93
N THR A 12 9.10 6.58 -3.63
CA THR A 12 9.53 7.44 -2.52
C THR A 12 10.89 7.03 -1.94
N LEU A 13 10.95 5.89 -1.24
CA LEU A 13 12.06 5.50 -0.37
C LEU A 13 13.18 4.78 -1.14
N ALA A 14 12.83 3.90 -2.07
CA ALA A 14 13.79 3.11 -2.82
C ALA A 14 14.29 3.82 -4.08
N ARG A 15 13.83 5.05 -4.39
CA ARG A 15 14.20 5.77 -5.62
C ARG A 15 15.72 5.86 -5.85
N LYS A 16 16.51 5.97 -4.77
CA LYS A 16 17.98 6.07 -4.82
C LYS A 16 18.71 4.74 -4.64
N HIS A 17 18.05 3.72 -4.09
CA HIS A 17 18.64 2.41 -3.79
C HIS A 17 18.23 1.32 -4.78
N PHE A 18 17.28 1.62 -5.67
CA PHE A 18 16.77 0.67 -6.64
C PHE A 18 17.77 0.49 -7.78
N VAL A 19 18.37 -0.69 -7.86
CA VAL A 19 19.21 -1.09 -9.00
C VAL A 19 18.28 -1.32 -10.20
N PRO A 20 18.40 -0.53 -11.29
CA PRO A 20 17.55 -0.70 -12.46
C PRO A 20 17.86 -2.04 -13.15
N GLY A 21 16.82 -2.82 -13.41
CA GLY A 21 16.93 -4.04 -14.23
C GLY A 21 17.15 -3.72 -15.72
N PRO A 22 17.37 -4.74 -16.56
CA PRO A 22 17.65 -4.59 -17.99
C PRO A 22 16.57 -3.81 -18.76
N PHE A 23 15.34 -3.77 -18.24
CA PHE A 23 14.28 -2.88 -18.69
C PHE A 23 13.97 -1.83 -17.61
N ASN A 24 14.28 -0.56 -17.91
CA ASN A 24 14.06 0.56 -17.00
C ASN A 24 13.44 1.75 -17.76
N LEU A 25 12.29 2.24 -17.28
CA LEU A 25 11.65 3.45 -17.81
C LEU A 25 12.34 4.75 -17.34
N GLY A 26 13.39 4.66 -16.52
CA GLY A 26 14.14 5.80 -16.00
C GLY A 26 13.23 6.75 -15.21
N ARG A 27 13.25 8.03 -15.60
CA ARG A 27 12.41 9.07 -14.97
C ARG A 27 10.90 8.83 -15.16
N TYR A 28 10.49 8.21 -16.27
CA TYR A 28 9.08 7.93 -16.52
C TYR A 28 8.50 6.85 -15.59
N GLY A 29 9.34 5.94 -15.07
CA GLY A 29 8.91 4.94 -14.09
C GLY A 29 8.41 5.55 -12.78
N VAL A 30 8.98 6.70 -12.38
CA VAL A 30 8.54 7.45 -11.18
C VAL A 30 7.18 8.10 -11.41
N LEU A 31 6.97 8.68 -12.60
CA LEU A 31 5.72 9.34 -12.95
C LEU A 31 4.57 8.33 -13.08
N VAL A 32 4.80 7.22 -13.77
CA VAL A 32 3.85 6.10 -13.87
C VAL A 32 3.54 5.52 -12.49
N GLY A 33 4.55 5.40 -11.62
CA GLY A 33 4.35 4.96 -10.24
C GLY A 33 3.43 5.88 -9.43
N TRP A 34 3.59 7.21 -9.55
CA TRP A 34 2.67 8.17 -8.92
C TRP A 34 1.25 8.08 -9.47
N VAL A 35 1.09 7.97 -10.79
CA VAL A 35 -0.22 7.79 -11.42
C VAL A 35 -0.90 6.51 -10.92
N ALA A 36 -0.15 5.40 -10.81
CA ALA A 36 -0.68 4.15 -10.29
C ALA A 36 -1.11 4.25 -8.82
N VAL A 37 -0.32 4.92 -7.96
CA VAL A 37 -0.69 5.16 -6.55
C VAL A 37 -1.96 5.99 -6.46
N LEU A 38 -2.01 7.12 -7.18
CA LEU A 38 -3.17 8.01 -7.18
C LEU A 38 -4.42 7.27 -7.67
N TRP A 39 -4.29 6.49 -8.74
CA TRP A 39 -5.39 5.67 -9.27
C TRP A 39 -5.92 4.67 -8.24
N VAL A 40 -5.03 3.98 -7.52
CA VAL A 40 -5.46 3.03 -6.47
C VAL A 40 -6.18 3.75 -5.32
N VAL A 41 -5.74 4.95 -4.94
CA VAL A 41 -6.44 5.76 -3.93
C VAL A 41 -7.84 6.13 -4.44
N THR A 42 -7.95 6.63 -5.67
CA THR A 42 -9.23 7.02 -6.28
C THR A 42 -10.22 5.87 -6.33
N ILE A 43 -9.84 4.71 -6.87
CA ILE A 43 -10.76 3.54 -6.94
C ILE A 43 -11.13 3.03 -5.55
N THR A 44 -10.23 3.13 -4.56
CA THR A 44 -10.52 2.72 -3.18
C THR A 44 -11.60 3.61 -2.58
N VAL A 45 -11.53 4.93 -2.78
CA VAL A 45 -12.57 5.87 -2.34
C VAL A 45 -13.88 5.60 -3.08
N LEU A 46 -13.84 5.49 -4.42
CA LEU A 46 -15.04 5.25 -5.23
C LEU A 46 -15.76 3.97 -4.83
N PHE A 47 -15.04 2.86 -4.64
CA PHE A 47 -15.64 1.59 -4.21
C PHE A 47 -16.06 1.57 -2.74
N SER A 48 -15.56 2.50 -1.92
CA SER A 48 -15.97 2.65 -0.53
C SER A 48 -17.24 3.47 -0.36
N LEU A 49 -17.67 4.22 -1.39
CA LEU A 49 -18.89 5.02 -1.34
C LEU A 49 -20.14 4.12 -1.45
N PRO A 50 -21.24 4.49 -0.76
CA PRO A 50 -22.51 3.79 -0.91
C PRO A 50 -23.08 4.03 -2.31
N VAL A 51 -23.48 2.95 -2.98
CA VAL A 51 -24.07 2.97 -4.33
C VAL A 51 -25.58 3.26 -4.31
N THR A 52 -26.22 3.26 -3.15
CA THR A 52 -27.67 3.46 -2.99
C THR A 52 -27.97 4.58 -1.99
N TYR A 53 -29.00 5.37 -2.30
CA TYR A 53 -29.57 6.39 -1.43
C TYR A 53 -31.00 5.95 -1.04
N PRO A 54 -31.46 6.15 0.22
CA PRO A 54 -30.78 6.78 1.35
C PRO A 54 -29.71 5.89 2.01
N VAL A 55 -28.67 6.53 2.55
CA VAL A 55 -27.60 5.86 3.31
C VAL A 55 -28.09 5.59 4.73
N THR A 56 -28.51 4.36 5.01
CA THR A 56 -28.83 3.85 6.35
C THR A 56 -27.68 2.98 6.86
N LYS A 57 -27.68 2.65 8.16
CA LYS A 57 -26.68 1.73 8.75
C LYS A 57 -26.61 0.40 7.99
N ASP A 58 -27.72 -0.04 7.39
CA ASP A 58 -27.76 -1.31 6.66
C ASP A 58 -27.25 -1.20 5.21
N THR A 59 -27.20 0.01 4.63
CA THR A 59 -26.76 0.25 3.24
C THR A 59 -25.35 0.86 3.13
N LEU A 60 -24.73 1.20 4.26
CA LEU A 60 -23.37 1.71 4.30
C LEU A 60 -22.36 0.62 3.92
N ASN A 61 -21.41 0.95 3.04
CA ASN A 61 -20.33 0.03 2.72
C ASN A 61 -19.33 -0.05 3.90
N TYR A 62 -19.34 -1.17 4.63
CA TYR A 62 -18.45 -1.41 5.77
C TYR A 62 -17.03 -1.81 5.41
N THR A 63 -16.74 -2.08 4.12
CA THR A 63 -15.40 -2.43 3.63
C THR A 63 -14.31 -1.45 4.08
N PRO A 64 -14.42 -0.11 3.87
CA PRO A 64 -13.43 0.85 4.35
C PRO A 64 -13.23 0.81 5.87
N VAL A 65 -14.30 0.61 6.64
CA VAL A 65 -14.25 0.55 8.11
C VAL A 65 -13.48 -0.68 8.56
N ALA A 66 -13.77 -1.85 7.98
CA ALA A 66 -13.07 -3.09 8.27
C ALA A 66 -11.59 -3.02 7.88
N VAL A 67 -11.29 -2.49 6.69
CA VAL A 67 -9.90 -2.32 6.20
C VAL A 67 -9.12 -1.34 7.09
N GLY A 68 -9.73 -0.21 7.46
CA GLY A 68 -9.13 0.76 8.39
C GLY A 68 -8.85 0.16 9.77
N GLY A 69 -9.83 -0.58 10.32
CA GLY A 69 -9.68 -1.28 11.60
C GLY A 69 -8.54 -2.30 11.59
N LEU A 70 -8.48 -3.16 10.56
CA LEU A 70 -7.40 -4.12 10.39
C LEU A 70 -6.04 -3.42 10.25
N PHE A 71 -5.97 -2.34 9.47
CA PHE A 71 -4.74 -1.58 9.29
C PHE A 71 -4.23 -1.00 10.62
N ILE A 72 -5.11 -0.43 11.44
CA ILE A 72 -4.77 0.07 12.78
C ILE A 72 -4.28 -1.07 13.68
N LEU A 73 -4.94 -2.22 13.68
CA LEU A 73 -4.53 -3.38 14.49
C LEU A 73 -3.14 -3.88 14.09
N VAL A 74 -2.88 -4.00 12.79
CA VAL A 74 -1.58 -4.43 12.25
C VAL A 74 -0.48 -3.43 12.61
N LEU A 75 -0.72 -2.13 12.41
CA LEU A 75 0.23 -1.08 12.78
C LEU A 75 0.50 -1.05 14.29
N THR A 76 -0.54 -1.18 15.10
CA THR A 76 -0.41 -1.19 16.57
C THR A 76 0.40 -2.40 17.01
N SER A 77 0.08 -3.59 16.49
CA SER A 77 0.85 -4.82 16.75
C SER A 77 2.32 -4.67 16.32
N TRP A 78 2.57 -4.03 15.18
CA TRP A 78 3.92 -3.75 14.69
C TRP A 78 4.71 -2.83 15.63
N VAL A 79 4.09 -1.72 16.04
CA VAL A 79 4.73 -0.71 16.90
C VAL A 79 4.93 -1.20 18.33
N VAL A 80 3.99 -1.96 18.88
CA VAL A 80 4.05 -2.45 20.26
C VAL A 80 4.97 -3.65 20.40
N SER A 81 4.94 -4.57 19.43
CA SER A 81 5.59 -5.87 19.59
C SER A 81 6.46 -6.21 18.39
N ALA A 82 5.90 -6.37 17.19
CA ALA A 82 6.59 -7.04 16.08
C ALA A 82 7.95 -6.42 15.73
N ARG A 83 8.09 -5.09 15.81
CA ARG A 83 9.37 -4.40 15.53
C ARG A 83 10.53 -4.81 16.45
N HIS A 84 10.27 -5.36 17.63
CA HIS A 84 11.29 -5.70 18.62
C HIS A 84 11.88 -7.10 18.42
N TRP A 85 11.14 -8.01 17.80
CA TRP A 85 11.54 -9.42 17.59
C TRP A 85 11.61 -9.83 16.13
N PHE A 86 11.05 -9.04 15.20
CA PHE A 86 11.14 -9.30 13.78
C PHE A 86 12.57 -9.09 13.28
N LYS A 87 13.26 -10.19 12.94
CA LYS A 87 14.50 -10.15 12.17
C LYS A 87 14.13 -10.08 10.68
N GLY A 88 14.60 -9.05 10.00
CA GLY A 88 14.38 -8.85 8.57
C GLY A 88 14.83 -10.04 7.73
N PRO A 89 14.49 -10.08 6.43
CA PRO A 89 14.80 -11.21 5.56
C PRO A 89 16.29 -11.54 5.60
N VAL A 90 16.60 -12.74 6.11
CA VAL A 90 17.97 -13.26 6.19
C VAL A 90 18.44 -13.53 4.76
N THR A 91 19.44 -12.80 4.30
CA THR A 91 19.94 -12.93 2.94
C THR A 91 20.76 -14.23 2.84
N ASN A 92 20.21 -15.27 2.20
CA ASN A 92 20.90 -16.55 1.98
C ASN A 92 21.84 -16.52 0.76
N LEU A 93 22.41 -15.36 0.42
CA LEU A 93 23.42 -15.25 -0.62
C LEU A 93 24.79 -15.44 0.05
N SER A 94 25.18 -16.70 0.24
CA SER A 94 26.60 -17.06 0.30
C SER A 94 27.20 -16.74 -1.06
N GLY A 95 28.28 -15.95 -1.06
CA GLY A 95 29.03 -15.61 -2.28
C GLY A 95 29.55 -16.84 -3.03
#